data_AF-A0A7V8ZLB2-F1
#
_entry.id   AF-A0A7V8ZLB2-F1
#
_cell.length_a   1.000
_cell.length_b   1.000
_cell.length_c   1.000
_cell.angle_alpha   90.00
_cell.angle_beta   90.00
_cell.angle_gamma   90.00
#
_symmetry.space_group_name_H-M   'P 1'
#
loop_
_entity.id
_entity.type
_entity.pdbx_description
1 polymer ?
#
loop_
_entity_poly.entity_id
_entity_poly.type
_entity_poly.pdbx_seq_one_letter_code
_entity_poly.pdbx_strand_id
1 'polypeptide(L)'
;MCRASIRGGTVTLNRWSPVLYRAGPAPLAMARLQASLADLHRLDEDELLVVPVPGSPWGLAVDATLAAWATRVGYRRLWLPGHVATLDELPELSTVAVDCPTCGARWEDEAVGFWEMVREDGWFPGFCRACGGSLPEWTEESAVDEGQKVVQFERYVG
;
A
#
# COMPACT_ATOMS: atom_id res chain seq x y z
N MET A 1 8.49 -6.02 -6.96
CA MET A 1 7.80 -6.80 -5.91
C MET A 1 8.12 -6.16 -4.57
N CYS A 2 7.09 -5.85 -3.80
CA CYS A 2 7.19 -5.27 -2.47
C CYS A 2 6.28 -6.07 -1.54
N ARG A 3 6.57 -6.07 -0.23
CA ARG A 3 5.62 -6.57 0.76
C ARG A 3 4.93 -5.39 1.42
N ALA A 4 3.61 -5.40 1.36
CA ALA A 4 2.75 -4.53 2.13
C ALA A 4 2.53 -5.09 3.53
N SER A 5 2.65 -4.22 4.52
CA SER A 5 2.14 -4.42 5.87
C SER A 5 0.98 -3.46 6.08
N ILE A 6 -0.21 -4.00 6.30
CA ILE A 6 -1.44 -3.24 6.47
C ILE A 6 -1.88 -3.32 7.93
N ARG A 7 -1.97 -2.17 8.60
CA ARG A 7 -2.42 -2.08 9.99
C ARG A 7 -3.07 -0.72 10.24
N GLY A 8 -4.23 -0.73 10.89
CA GLY A 8 -4.92 0.52 11.28
C GLY A 8 -5.27 1.43 10.11
N GLY A 9 -5.54 0.87 8.92
CA GLY A 9 -5.83 1.66 7.71
C GLY A 9 -4.60 2.22 6.99
N THR A 10 -3.39 1.88 7.43
CA THR A 10 -2.13 2.36 6.82
C THR A 10 -1.41 1.22 6.11
N VAL A 11 -0.93 1.48 4.89
CA VAL A 11 -0.06 0.59 4.13
C VAL A 11 1.40 0.99 4.34
N THR A 12 2.27 0.06 4.74
CA THR A 12 3.73 0.27 4.74
C THR A 12 4.37 -0.69 3.74
N LEU A 13 5.17 -0.16 2.82
CA LEU A 13 5.84 -0.97 1.80
C LEU A 13 7.29 -1.19 2.15
N ASN A 14 7.71 -2.44 2.10
CA ASN A 14 9.10 -2.81 2.28
C ASN A 14 9.60 -3.57 1.07
N ARG A 15 10.83 -3.26 0.64
CA ARG A 15 11.54 -4.12 -0.30
C ARG A 15 11.76 -5.46 0.38
N TRP A 16 11.08 -6.47 -0.12
CA TRP A 16 11.01 -7.77 0.53
C TRP A 16 11.85 -8.80 -0.23
N SER A 17 12.50 -9.68 0.54
CA SER A 17 13.20 -10.83 0.01
C SER A 17 12.71 -12.11 0.69
N PRO A 18 12.15 -13.08 -0.06
CA PRO A 18 11.50 -14.28 0.51
C PRO A 18 12.46 -15.25 1.22
N VAL A 19 13.78 -15.06 1.10
CA VAL A 19 14.79 -15.91 1.76
C VAL A 19 14.90 -15.69 3.28
N LEU A 20 14.26 -14.66 3.85
CA LEU A 20 14.33 -14.34 5.28
C LEU A 20 13.50 -15.28 6.19
N TYR A 21 12.83 -16.30 5.64
CA TYR A 21 11.71 -16.96 6.34
C TYR A 21 11.95 -18.39 6.87
N ARG A 22 13.16 -18.97 6.76
CA ARG A 22 13.32 -20.42 7.00
C ARG A 22 13.88 -20.85 8.36
N ALA A 23 14.23 -19.93 9.26
CA ALA A 23 14.74 -20.27 10.59
C ALA A 23 14.59 -19.13 11.61
N GLY A 24 14.77 -19.45 12.90
CA GLY A 24 14.86 -18.46 13.98
C GLY A 24 13.50 -18.04 14.56
N PRO A 25 13.35 -16.81 15.09
CA PRO A 25 12.17 -16.38 15.82
C PRO A 25 10.92 -16.13 14.94
N ALA A 26 11.05 -16.26 13.62
CA ALA A 26 10.02 -15.89 12.65
C ALA A 26 8.68 -16.61 12.84
N PRO A 27 8.60 -17.95 13.06
CA PRO A 27 7.30 -18.62 13.19
C PRO A 27 6.47 -18.11 14.38
N LEU A 28 7.11 -17.86 15.53
CA LEU A 28 6.44 -17.34 16.72
C LEU A 28 5.99 -15.89 16.56
N ALA A 29 6.81 -15.06 15.90
CA ALA A 29 6.44 -13.68 15.59
C ALA A 29 5.22 -13.63 14.66
N MET A 30 5.20 -14.49 13.64
CA MET A 30 4.11 -14.57 12.66
C MET A 30 2.81 -15.07 13.28
N ALA A 31 2.86 -16.02 14.22
CA ALA A 31 1.68 -16.50 14.94
C ALA A 31 1.00 -15.41 15.82
N ARG A 32 1.71 -14.32 16.13
CA ARG A 32 1.21 -13.20 16.94
C ARG A 32 1.01 -11.92 16.13
N LEU A 33 1.20 -12.00 14.82
CA LEU A 33 1.14 -10.83 13.96
C LEU A 33 -0.30 -10.33 13.85
N GLN A 34 -0.49 -9.04 14.13
CA GLN A 34 -1.79 -8.37 13.99
C GLN A 34 -1.94 -7.64 12.65
N ALA A 35 -0.84 -7.39 11.94
CA ALA A 35 -0.86 -6.75 10.64
C ALA A 35 -1.19 -7.78 9.55
N SER A 36 -2.00 -7.36 8.59
CA SER A 36 -2.19 -8.11 7.34
C SER A 36 -0.96 -7.93 6.47
N LEU A 37 -0.46 -9.00 5.88
CA LEU A 37 0.69 -8.94 4.99
C LEU A 37 0.28 -9.41 3.60
N ALA A 38 0.75 -8.70 2.58
CA ALA A 38 0.61 -9.12 1.19
C ALA A 38 1.87 -8.86 0.39
N ASP A 39 2.20 -9.78 -0.49
CA ASP A 39 3.16 -9.55 -1.54
C ASP A 39 2.45 -8.87 -2.72
N LEU A 40 3.01 -7.75 -3.17
CA LEU A 40 2.46 -6.93 -4.24
C LEU A 40 3.25 -7.15 -5.53
N HIS A 41 2.52 -7.51 -6.58
CA HIS A 41 3.03 -7.84 -7.89
C HIS A 41 2.39 -6.92 -8.93
N ARG A 42 3.17 -6.01 -9.48
CA ARG A 42 2.75 -5.23 -10.63
C ARG A 42 2.65 -6.16 -11.85
N LEU A 43 1.46 -6.28 -12.41
CA LEU A 43 1.21 -7.11 -13.60
C LEU A 43 1.42 -6.31 -14.88
N ASP A 44 0.98 -5.05 -14.87
CA ASP A 44 1.15 -4.08 -15.94
C ASP A 44 1.33 -2.66 -15.34
N GLU A 45 1.35 -1.60 -16.15
CA GLU A 45 1.44 -0.22 -15.68
C GLU A 45 0.32 0.18 -14.71
N ASP A 46 -0.91 -0.26 -14.95
CA ASP A 46 -2.09 0.12 -14.16
C ASP A 46 -2.80 -1.06 -13.47
N GLU A 47 -2.18 -2.24 -13.46
CA GLU A 47 -2.72 -3.43 -12.78
C GLU A 47 -1.81 -3.97 -11.67
N LEU A 48 -2.40 -4.24 -10.51
CA LEU A 48 -1.71 -4.77 -9.34
C LEU A 48 -2.34 -6.06 -8.81
N LEU A 49 -1.52 -7.09 -8.61
CA LEU A 49 -1.89 -8.33 -7.94
C LEU A 49 -1.46 -8.33 -6.47
N VAL A 50 -2.41 -8.69 -5.61
CA VAL A 50 -2.24 -8.83 -4.16
C VAL A 50 -2.24 -10.31 -3.79
N VAL A 51 -1.12 -10.78 -3.24
CA VAL A 51 -0.99 -12.15 -2.74
C VAL A 51 -0.84 -12.14 -1.22
N PRO A 52 -1.88 -12.49 -0.45
CA PRO A 52 -1.79 -12.53 1.01
C PRO A 52 -0.71 -13.49 1.49
N VAL A 53 0.02 -13.09 2.52
CA VAL A 53 0.98 -13.98 3.19
C VAL A 53 0.19 -14.96 4.08
N PRO A 54 0.40 -16.28 3.92
CA PRO A 54 -0.30 -17.27 4.74
C PRO A 54 -0.14 -17.02 6.23
N GLY A 55 -1.25 -17.10 6.97
CA GLY A 55 -1.31 -16.92 8.41
C GLY A 55 -1.40 -15.46 8.89
N SER A 56 -1.31 -14.47 7.99
CA SER A 56 -1.65 -13.09 8.35
C SER A 56 -3.18 -12.88 8.32
N PRO A 57 -3.74 -12.02 9.19
CA PRO A 57 -5.17 -11.71 9.16
C PRO A 57 -5.56 -11.10 7.82
N TRP A 58 -6.75 -11.42 7.29
CA TRP A 58 -7.28 -10.82 6.06
C TRP A 58 -8.77 -10.59 6.18
N GLY A 59 -9.27 -9.50 5.60
CA GLY A 59 -10.70 -9.17 5.60
C GLY A 59 -11.00 -7.90 4.82
N LEU A 60 -12.29 -7.56 4.72
CA LEU A 60 -12.78 -6.47 3.86
C LEU A 60 -12.13 -5.10 4.16
N ALA A 61 -11.77 -4.84 5.42
CA ALA A 61 -11.06 -3.59 5.77
C ALA A 61 -9.67 -3.51 5.14
N VAL A 62 -8.99 -4.64 4.96
CA VAL A 62 -7.68 -4.73 4.29
C VAL A 62 -7.85 -4.47 2.80
N ASP A 63 -8.86 -5.10 2.19
CA ASP A 63 -9.20 -4.90 0.78
C ASP A 63 -9.49 -3.42 0.49
N ALA A 64 -10.33 -2.78 1.32
CA ALA A 64 -10.64 -1.36 1.19
C ALA A 64 -9.40 -0.46 1.38
N THR A 65 -8.54 -0.78 2.35
CA THR A 65 -7.29 -0.04 2.59
C THR A 65 -6.36 -0.13 1.38
N LEU A 66 -6.20 -1.33 0.81
CA LEU A 66 -5.37 -1.55 -0.38
C LEU A 66 -5.96 -0.88 -1.62
N ALA A 67 -7.28 -0.90 -1.80
CA ALA A 67 -7.94 -0.21 -2.90
C ALA A 67 -7.73 1.31 -2.81
N ALA A 68 -7.88 1.91 -1.63
CA ALA A 68 -7.65 3.34 -1.43
C ALA A 68 -6.18 3.74 -1.65
N TRP A 69 -5.23 2.92 -1.17
CA TRP A 69 -3.80 3.12 -1.46
C TRP A 69 -3.50 2.98 -2.96
N ALA A 70 -4.01 1.93 -3.60
CA ALA A 70 -3.74 1.65 -5.02
C ALA A 70 -4.33 2.73 -5.93
N THR A 71 -5.51 3.25 -5.61
CA THR A 71 -6.14 4.38 -6.33
C THR A 71 -5.26 5.62 -6.27
N ARG A 72 -4.68 5.94 -5.10
CA ARG A 72 -3.76 7.07 -4.93
C ARG A 72 -2.47 6.95 -5.72
N VAL A 73 -1.89 5.75 -5.76
CA VAL A 73 -0.70 5.48 -6.58
C VAL A 73 -1.03 5.59 -8.08
N GLY A 74 -2.25 5.23 -8.45
CA GLY A 74 -2.77 5.38 -9.80
C GLY A 74 -3.04 4.08 -10.54
N TYR A 75 -3.20 2.98 -9.81
CA TYR A 75 -3.67 1.73 -10.40
C TYR A 75 -5.13 1.85 -10.80
N ARG A 76 -5.51 1.20 -11.91
CA ARG A 76 -6.90 1.08 -12.37
C ARG A 76 -7.54 -0.23 -11.94
N ARG A 77 -6.75 -1.29 -11.75
CA ARG A 77 -7.27 -2.60 -11.36
C ARG A 77 -6.43 -3.22 -10.27
N LEU A 78 -7.12 -3.74 -9.26
CA LEU A 78 -6.54 -4.43 -8.13
C LEU A 78 -7.09 -5.85 -8.06
N TRP A 79 -6.23 -6.83 -8.30
CA TRP A 79 -6.54 -8.24 -8.18
C TRP A 79 -6.37 -8.66 -6.72
N LEU A 80 -7.50 -8.71 -6.01
CA LEU A 80 -7.59 -9.09 -4.60
C LEU A 80 -7.89 -10.59 -4.48
N PRO A 81 -7.77 -11.16 -3.26
CA PRO A 81 -8.16 -12.54 -3.02
C PRO A 81 -9.63 -12.78 -3.36
N GLY A 82 -9.88 -13.54 -4.42
CA GLY A 82 -11.21 -13.97 -4.85
C GLY A 82 -12.04 -12.93 -5.61
N HIS A 83 -11.52 -11.73 -5.89
CA HIS A 83 -12.22 -10.73 -6.69
C HIS A 83 -11.27 -9.69 -7.30
N VAL A 84 -11.77 -8.93 -8.27
CA VAL A 84 -11.04 -7.82 -8.90
C VAL A 84 -11.79 -6.54 -8.58
N ALA A 85 -11.09 -5.57 -8.00
CA ALA A 85 -11.61 -4.22 -7.84
C ALA A 85 -11.17 -3.36 -9.03
N THR A 86 -12.14 -2.73 -9.69
CA THR A 86 -11.87 -1.62 -10.60
C THR A 86 -11.81 -0.35 -9.76
N LEU A 87 -10.75 0.42 -9.93
CA LEU A 87 -10.47 1.60 -9.15
C LEU A 87 -10.90 2.85 -9.93
N ASP A 88 -11.27 3.89 -9.20
CA ASP A 88 -11.76 5.16 -9.76
C ASP A 88 -10.65 5.91 -10.52
N GLU A 89 -11.03 7.00 -11.18
CA GLU A 89 -10.09 7.87 -11.91
C GLU A 89 -9.00 8.42 -10.98
N LEU A 90 -7.83 8.68 -11.57
CA LEU A 90 -6.65 9.17 -10.87
C LEU A 90 -7.00 10.42 -10.05
N PRO A 91 -6.64 10.47 -8.75
CA PRO A 91 -6.84 11.69 -7.99
C PRO A 91 -6.05 12.85 -8.62
N GLU A 92 -6.57 14.06 -8.41
CA GLU A 92 -5.87 15.28 -8.79
C GLU A 92 -4.50 15.34 -8.09
N LEU A 93 -3.52 15.96 -8.74
CA LEU A 93 -2.20 16.13 -8.14
C LEU A 93 -2.34 17.02 -6.90
N SER A 94 -1.98 16.47 -5.74
CA SER A 94 -2.07 17.13 -4.44
C SER A 94 -0.72 17.09 -3.72
N THR A 95 -0.59 17.90 -2.68
CA THR A 95 0.54 17.83 -1.75
C THR A 95 0.37 16.60 -0.87
N VAL A 96 1.38 15.75 -0.84
CA VAL A 96 1.42 14.56 0.02
C VAL A 96 2.57 14.64 0.99
N ALA A 97 2.37 14.11 2.18
CA ALA A 97 3.37 14.06 3.22
C ALA A 97 3.42 12.71 3.93
N VAL A 98 4.56 12.43 4.55
CA VAL A 98 4.75 11.30 5.44
C VAL A 98 5.73 11.65 6.56
N ASP A 99 5.40 11.24 7.78
CA ASP A 99 6.31 11.35 8.92
C ASP A 99 7.02 10.01 9.15
N CYS A 100 8.35 10.05 9.28
CA CYS A 100 9.14 8.87 9.56
C CYS A 100 8.94 8.42 11.02
N PRO A 101 8.39 7.22 11.29
CA PRO A 101 8.15 6.77 12.66
C PRO A 101 9.44 6.44 13.42
N THR A 102 10.57 6.33 12.71
CA THR A 102 11.89 6.02 13.31
C THR A 102 12.61 7.28 13.80
N CYS A 103 12.74 8.31 12.94
CA CYS A 103 13.54 9.50 13.27
C CYS A 103 12.73 10.81 13.38
N GLY A 104 11.42 10.78 13.09
CA GLY A 104 10.55 11.96 13.14
C GLY A 104 10.72 12.95 11.98
N ALA A 105 11.55 12.65 10.97
CA ALA A 105 11.67 13.48 9.78
C ALA A 105 10.34 13.47 8.98
N ARG A 106 9.84 14.66 8.66
CA ARG A 106 8.72 14.88 7.73
C ARG A 106 9.24 14.97 6.30
N TRP A 107 8.58 14.28 5.38
CA TRP A 107 8.80 14.38 3.95
C TRP A 107 7.51 14.87 3.29
N GLU A 108 7.64 15.75 2.32
CA GLU A 108 6.51 16.37 1.62
C GLU A 108 6.91 16.64 0.18
N ASP A 109 5.99 16.43 -0.75
CA ASP A 109 6.16 16.78 -2.16
C ASP A 109 4.79 17.00 -2.83
N GLU A 110 4.76 17.89 -3.82
CA GLU A 110 3.61 18.18 -4.66
C GLU A 110 3.99 18.27 -6.15
N ALA A 111 5.29 18.18 -6.46
CA ALA A 111 5.79 18.41 -7.80
C ALA A 111 5.25 17.36 -8.78
N VAL A 112 4.96 17.79 -10.00
CA VAL A 112 4.54 16.88 -11.09
C VAL A 112 5.55 15.74 -11.26
N GLY A 113 6.86 16.04 -11.21
CA GLY A 113 7.91 15.03 -11.34
C GLY A 113 7.92 13.99 -10.21
N PHE A 114 7.46 14.34 -9.00
CA PHE A 114 7.29 13.37 -7.93
C PHE A 114 6.15 12.40 -8.25
N TRP A 115 5.00 12.91 -8.69
CA TRP A 115 3.86 12.08 -9.06
C TRP A 115 4.13 11.21 -10.30
N GLU A 116 4.86 11.73 -11.28
CA GLU A 116 5.37 10.95 -12.42
C GLU A 116 6.24 9.78 -11.93
N MET A 117 7.17 10.03 -11.02
CA MET A 117 8.00 8.98 -10.42
C MET A 117 7.17 7.94 -9.66
N VAL A 118 6.18 8.37 -8.84
CA VAL A 118 5.31 7.43 -8.10
C VAL A 118 4.55 6.51 -9.06
N ARG A 119 4.04 7.04 -10.17
CA ARG A 119 3.33 6.29 -11.20
C ARG A 119 4.26 5.35 -11.98
N GLU A 120 5.44 5.84 -12.34
CA GLU A 120 6.46 5.06 -13.05
C GLU A 120 6.96 3.89 -12.18
N ASP A 121 7.26 4.13 -10.91
CA ASP A 121 7.72 3.10 -9.98
C ASP A 121 6.57 2.17 -9.55
N GLY A 122 5.34 2.69 -9.49
CA GLY A 122 4.15 2.01 -8.99
C GLY A 122 4.02 2.05 -7.47
N TRP A 123 4.79 2.89 -6.78
CA TRP A 123 4.74 3.02 -5.32
C TRP A 123 5.30 4.36 -4.87
N PHE A 124 4.84 4.84 -3.71
CA PHE A 124 5.53 5.92 -3.01
C PHE A 124 6.89 5.48 -2.47
N PRO A 125 7.82 6.41 -2.22
CA PRO A 125 9.08 6.10 -1.53
C PRO A 125 8.84 5.41 -0.18
N GLY A 126 9.27 4.15 -0.06
CA GLY A 126 9.03 3.30 1.10
C GLY A 126 10.12 3.34 2.19
N PHE A 127 11.17 4.15 2.04
CA PHE A 127 12.24 4.26 3.03
C PHE A 127 12.69 5.71 3.24
N CYS A 128 12.99 6.05 4.49
CA CYS A 128 13.44 7.36 4.92
C CYS A 128 14.91 7.54 4.51
N ARG A 129 15.20 8.50 3.63
CA ARG A 129 16.59 8.76 3.21
C ARG A 129 17.48 9.34 4.31
N ALA A 130 16.90 9.79 5.43
CA ALA A 130 17.65 10.31 6.57
C ALA A 130 18.15 9.20 7.52
N CYS A 131 17.35 8.16 7.80
CA CYS A 131 17.69 7.12 8.79
C CYS A 131 17.62 5.68 8.27
N GLY A 132 17.12 5.45 7.05
CA GLY A 132 16.92 4.12 6.48
C GLY A 132 15.68 3.37 7.00
N GLY A 133 14.89 3.97 7.90
CA GLY A 133 13.65 3.37 8.40
C GLY A 133 12.56 3.28 7.34
N SER A 134 11.64 2.32 7.48
CA SER A 134 10.49 2.18 6.58
C SER A 134 9.53 3.37 6.72
N LEU A 135 9.07 3.89 5.59
CA LEU A 135 8.04 4.92 5.57
C LEU A 135 6.67 4.27 5.41
N PRO A 136 5.66 4.67 6.21
CA PRO A 136 4.28 4.31 5.95
C PRO A 136 3.77 5.00 4.68
N GLU A 137 2.50 4.79 4.39
CA GLU A 137 1.80 5.43 3.30
C GLU A 137 1.88 6.96 3.39
N TRP A 138 2.06 7.59 2.23
CA TRP A 138 1.99 9.03 2.07
C TRP A 138 0.52 9.44 2.01
N THR A 139 0.19 10.46 2.79
CA THR A 139 -1.17 10.98 2.92
C THR A 139 -1.23 12.39 2.36
N GLU A 140 -2.33 12.72 1.70
CA GLU A 140 -2.61 14.10 1.31
C GLU A 140 -2.66 14.98 2.56
N GLU A 141 -2.08 16.18 2.49
CA GLU A 141 -2.41 17.20 3.48
C GLU A 141 -3.84 17.63 3.23
N SER A 142 -4.78 17.19 4.06
CA SER A 142 -6.18 17.53 3.91
C SER A 142 -6.37 19.02 4.16
N ALA A 143 -6.68 19.79 3.11
CA ALA A 143 -7.63 20.89 3.29
C ALA A 143 -9.00 20.24 3.59
N VAL A 144 -9.61 20.65 4.70
CA VAL A 144 -10.85 20.13 5.30
C VAL A 144 -11.87 19.56 4.28
N ASP A 145 -12.28 18.31 4.56
CA ASP A 145 -13.15 17.35 3.84
C ASP A 145 -14.51 17.88 3.31
N GLU A 146 -14.87 17.52 2.07
CA GLU A 146 -16.26 17.29 1.63
C GLU A 146 -16.34 16.15 0.58
N GLY A 147 -16.60 14.92 1.04
CA GLY A 147 -17.44 13.98 0.27
C GLY A 147 -16.81 12.65 -0.13
N GLN A 148 -16.82 11.69 0.79
CA GLN A 148 -16.47 10.29 0.53
C GLN A 148 -17.48 9.61 -0.43
N LYS A 149 -17.05 9.21 -1.63
CA LYS A 149 -17.82 8.36 -2.57
C LYS A 149 -17.43 6.89 -2.41
N VAL A 150 -18.40 6.01 -2.69
CA VAL A 150 -18.43 4.58 -2.35
C VAL A 150 -17.74 3.73 -3.43
N VAL A 151 -16.77 2.90 -3.04
CA VAL A 151 -16.13 1.88 -3.89
C VAL A 151 -17.11 0.72 -4.16
N GLN A 152 -17.29 0.35 -5.44
CA GLN A 152 -18.10 -0.82 -5.83
C GLN A 152 -17.22 -2.06 -6.01
N PHE A 153 -17.65 -3.18 -5.42
CA PHE A 153 -16.99 -4.48 -5.55
C PHE A 153 -17.83 -5.42 -6.42
N GLU A 154 -17.27 -5.90 -7.54
CA GLU A 154 -17.88 -6.99 -8.32
C GLU A 154 -17.27 -8.34 -7.88
N ARG A 155 -18.13 -9.29 -7.48
CA ARG A 155 -17.72 -10.67 -7.14
C ARG A 155 -17.73 -11.53 -8.40
N TYR A 156 -16.62 -12.24 -8.65
CA TYR A 156 -16.64 -13.36 -9.61
C TYR A 156 -17.11 -14.64 -8.91
N VAL A 157 -18.14 -15.26 -9.48
CA VAL A 157 -18.55 -16.63 -9.15
C VAL A 157 -17.84 -17.54 -10.14
N GLY A 158 -16.82 -18.26 -9.66
CA GLY A 158 -16.15 -19.35 -10.37
C GLY A 158 -16.53 -20.68 -9.74
#